data_AF-A0A7G7YP89-F1
#
_entry.id   AF-A0A7G7YP89-F1
#
_cell.length_a   1.000
_cell.length_b   1.000
_cell.length_c   1.000
_cell.angle_alpha   90.00
_cell.angle_beta   90.00
_cell.angle_gamma   90.00
#
_symmetry.space_group_name_H-M   'P 1'
#
loop_
_entity.id
_entity.type
_entity.pdbx_description
1 polymer ?
#
loop_
_entity_poly.entity_id
_entity_poly.type
_entity_poly.pdbx_seq_one_letter_code
_entity_poly.pdbx_strand_id
1 'polypeptide(L)'
;MATNYKKTDLDTPNAKVKRKRINLDGDTVGRGAESIARFLGTGKYLAYQTIFVAGWVIANILMTVKAWDPYPFILLNLAFSTQAAYAAPLILLAQNRQDDRDKIALNEDRRRAAQTKADTEFLARELAGVRVAVGESVTRDYLRRELDEITDLLHRIEDKLEDRSHDDNTLTDDVNSTTGVSHPKI
;
A
#
# COMPACT_ATOMS: atom_id res chain seq x y z
N MET A 1 -11.66 43.54 -59.80
CA MET A 1 -10.25 43.55 -59.35
C MET A 1 -10.21 42.82 -58.01
N ALA A 2 -9.89 41.52 -58.00
CA ALA A 2 -10.02 40.68 -56.81
C ALA A 2 -8.73 40.73 -55.97
N THR A 3 -8.85 41.18 -54.73
CA THR A 3 -7.76 41.24 -53.75
C THR A 3 -7.50 39.85 -53.17
N ASN A 4 -6.38 39.25 -53.60
CA ASN A 4 -5.91 37.96 -53.12
C ASN A 4 -5.09 38.15 -51.83
N TYR A 5 -5.76 38.18 -50.68
CA TYR A 5 -5.08 38.14 -49.38
C TYR A 5 -4.81 36.69 -48.98
N LYS A 6 -3.57 36.26 -49.17
CA LYS A 6 -3.06 34.98 -48.70
C LYS A 6 -2.93 35.04 -47.18
N LYS A 7 -3.89 34.46 -46.45
CA LYS A 7 -3.81 34.27 -44.99
C LYS A 7 -2.60 33.36 -44.70
N THR A 8 -1.51 33.93 -44.21
CA THR A 8 -0.43 33.19 -43.57
C THR A 8 -0.95 32.69 -42.23
N ASP A 9 -1.29 31.41 -42.19
CA ASP A 9 -1.64 30.69 -40.97
C ASP A 9 -0.36 30.54 -40.13
N LEU A 10 -0.23 31.36 -39.09
CA LEU A 10 0.95 31.49 -38.25
C LEU A 10 0.92 30.57 -37.00
N ASP A 11 -0.03 29.64 -36.92
CA ASP A 11 -0.26 28.83 -35.72
C ASP A 11 0.33 27.42 -35.74
N THR A 12 1.20 27.09 -36.70
CA THR A 12 1.91 25.80 -36.68
C THR A 12 3.34 25.98 -36.17
N PRO A 13 3.68 25.62 -34.92
CA PRO A 13 5.07 25.50 -34.51
C PRO A 13 5.68 24.30 -35.26
N ASN A 14 6.15 24.54 -36.48
CA ASN A 14 6.91 23.58 -37.24
C ASN A 14 8.37 23.61 -36.77
N ALA A 15 8.61 22.99 -35.62
CA ALA A 15 9.95 22.69 -35.14
C ALA A 15 10.04 21.18 -34.86
N LYS A 16 9.98 20.37 -35.93
CA LYS A 16 10.47 18.98 -35.88
C LYS A 16 12.00 19.01 -35.79
N VAL A 17 12.54 19.49 -34.68
CA VAL A 17 13.93 19.30 -34.31
C VAL A 17 14.07 17.80 -34.03
N LYS A 18 14.51 17.04 -35.03
CA LYS A 18 14.95 15.66 -34.85
C LYS A 18 16.21 15.69 -33.98
N ARG A 19 16.04 15.82 -32.66
CA ARG A 19 17.10 15.51 -31.71
C ARG A 19 17.41 14.03 -31.92
N LYS A 20 18.56 13.76 -32.54
CA LYS A 20 19.11 12.41 -32.66
C LYS A 20 19.40 11.94 -31.23
N ARG A 21 18.40 11.32 -30.58
CA ARG A 21 18.59 10.69 -29.28
C ARG A 21 19.56 9.55 -29.54
N ILE A 22 20.78 9.72 -29.05
CA ILE A 22 21.74 8.63 -28.98
C ILE A 22 21.12 7.67 -27.96
N ASN A 23 20.36 6.69 -28.46
CA ASN A 23 19.87 5.60 -27.63
C ASN A 23 21.09 4.73 -27.36
N LEU A 24 21.93 5.15 -26.40
CA LEU A 24 22.78 4.19 -25.71
C LEU A 24 21.81 3.19 -25.11
N ASP A 25 21.84 1.94 -25.60
CA ASP A 25 21.00 0.87 -25.12
C ASP A 25 21.14 0.78 -23.60
N GLY A 26 20.11 1.27 -22.91
CA GLY A 26 20.09 1.37 -21.46
C GLY A 26 20.30 -0.01 -20.84
N ASP A 27 19.84 -1.08 -21.47
CA ASP A 27 19.90 -2.42 -20.88
C ASP A 27 21.34 -2.95 -20.75
N THR A 28 22.21 -2.69 -21.72
CA THR A 28 23.61 -3.13 -21.68
C THR A 28 24.40 -2.41 -20.60
N VAL A 29 24.24 -1.09 -20.51
CA VAL A 29 24.89 -0.26 -19.48
C VAL A 29 24.31 -0.55 -18.10
N GLY A 30 23.01 -0.84 -18.01
CA GLY A 30 22.32 -1.17 -16.76
C GLY A 30 22.83 -2.46 -16.11
N ARG A 31 23.01 -3.51 -16.90
CA ARG A 31 23.60 -4.77 -16.43
C ARG A 31 25.05 -4.58 -15.97
N GLY A 32 25.82 -3.75 -16.68
CA GLY A 32 27.18 -3.39 -16.29
C GLY A 32 27.22 -2.66 -14.94
N ALA A 33 26.36 -1.66 -14.75
CA ALA A 33 26.27 -0.90 -13.51
C ALA A 33 25.85 -1.77 -12.31
N GLU A 34 24.91 -2.69 -12.50
CA GLU A 34 24.48 -3.62 -11.43
C GLU A 34 25.58 -4.61 -11.03
N SER A 35 26.39 -5.07 -11.99
CA SER A 35 27.57 -5.88 -11.70
C SER A 35 28.63 -5.08 -10.95
N ILE A 36 28.89 -3.84 -11.36
CA ILE A 36 29.85 -2.93 -10.71
C ILE A 36 29.40 -2.57 -9.30
N ALA A 37 28.11 -2.30 -9.08
CA ALA A 37 27.56 -2.00 -7.76
C ALA A 37 27.72 -3.18 -6.78
N ARG A 38 27.46 -4.42 -7.23
CA ARG A 38 27.69 -5.62 -6.42
C ARG A 38 29.18 -5.86 -6.15
N PHE A 39 30.03 -5.54 -7.11
CA PHE A 39 31.48 -5.68 -6.98
C PHE A 39 32.08 -4.67 -5.99
N LEU A 40 31.73 -3.38 -6.12
CA LEU A 40 32.19 -2.29 -5.24
C LEU A 40 31.57 -2.36 -3.84
N GLY A 41 30.33 -2.86 -3.71
CA GLY A 41 29.67 -3.05 -2.42
C GLY A 41 30.23 -4.22 -1.60
N THR A 42 31.07 -5.07 -2.22
CA THR A 42 31.72 -6.19 -1.53
C THR A 42 33.11 -5.75 -1.06
N GLY A 43 33.45 -5.94 0.22
CA GLY A 43 34.78 -5.61 0.78
C GLY A 43 35.97 -6.30 0.09
N LYS A 44 35.71 -7.29 -0.77
CA LYS A 44 36.70 -7.98 -1.61
C LYS A 44 37.40 -7.03 -2.60
N TYR A 45 36.70 -6.07 -3.19
CA TYR A 45 37.34 -5.11 -4.10
C TYR A 45 38.42 -4.29 -3.37
N LEU A 46 38.07 -3.79 -2.19
CA LEU A 46 38.97 -3.00 -1.37
C LEU A 46 40.20 -3.82 -0.95
N ALA A 47 40.01 -5.09 -0.57
CA ALA A 47 41.11 -5.99 -0.25
C ALA A 47 42.06 -6.20 -1.44
N TYR A 48 41.54 -6.48 -2.64
CA TYR A 48 42.38 -6.63 -3.84
C TYR A 48 43.11 -5.34 -4.20
N GLN A 49 42.44 -4.18 -4.12
CA GLN A 49 43.06 -2.87 -4.38
C GLN A 49 44.21 -2.58 -3.40
N THR A 50 44.02 -2.85 -2.11
CA THR A 50 45.07 -2.67 -1.08
C THR A 50 46.25 -3.59 -1.32
N ILE A 51 46.01 -4.87 -1.64
CA ILE A 51 47.08 -5.83 -1.96
C ILE A 51 47.87 -5.37 -3.19
N PHE A 52 47.19 -4.89 -4.23
CA PHE A 52 47.82 -4.38 -5.43
C PHE A 52 48.72 -3.17 -5.13
N VAL A 53 48.21 -2.17 -4.40
CA VAL A 53 48.98 -0.97 -4.02
C VAL A 53 50.16 -1.34 -3.13
N ALA A 54 49.95 -2.17 -2.10
CA ALA A 54 51.02 -2.61 -1.22
C ALA A 54 52.10 -3.40 -1.98
N GLY A 55 51.69 -4.30 -2.87
CA GLY A 55 52.61 -5.05 -3.73
C GLY A 55 53.42 -4.15 -4.67
N TRP A 56 52.79 -3.13 -5.25
CA TRP A 56 53.48 -2.15 -6.10
C TRP A 56 54.54 -1.35 -5.34
N VAL A 57 54.20 -0.89 -4.14
CA VAL A 57 55.12 -0.15 -3.26
C VAL A 57 56.28 -1.05 -2.85
N ILE A 58 56.01 -2.27 -2.38
CA ILE A 58 57.04 -3.24 -1.96
C ILE A 58 57.97 -3.58 -3.14
N ALA A 59 57.42 -3.86 -4.33
CA ALA A 59 58.20 -4.19 -5.51
C ALA A 59 59.15 -3.04 -5.91
N ASN A 60 58.67 -1.79 -5.87
CA ASN A 60 59.50 -0.62 -6.18
C ASN A 60 60.59 -0.36 -5.14
N ILE A 61 60.31 -0.57 -3.85
CA ILE A 61 61.33 -0.46 -2.79
C ILE A 61 62.41 -1.53 -2.96
N LEU A 62 62.02 -2.79 -3.23
CA LEU A 62 62.97 -3.88 -3.42
C LEU A 62 63.84 -3.70 -4.68
N MET A 63 63.29 -3.09 -5.74
CA MET A 63 64.03 -2.76 -6.97
C MET A 63 64.77 -1.41 -6.89
N THR A 64 65.29 -0.98 -5.72
CA THR A 64 65.93 0.35 -5.53
C THR A 64 66.95 0.76 -6.62
N VAL A 65 67.69 -0.19 -7.22
CA VAL A 65 68.70 0.09 -8.27
C VAL A 65 68.09 0.23 -9.69
N LYS A 66 66.87 -0.26 -9.91
CA LYS A 66 66.14 -0.21 -11.19
C LYS A 66 64.66 0.10 -10.95
N ALA A 67 64.37 1.00 -10.02
CA ALA A 67 63.01 1.30 -9.60
C ALA A 67 62.27 1.95 -10.77
N TRP A 68 61.12 1.37 -11.15
CA TRP A 68 60.30 1.87 -12.24
C TRP A 68 59.47 3.09 -11.81
N ASP A 69 59.19 3.21 -10.50
CA ASP A 69 58.46 4.32 -9.90
C ASP A 69 59.11 4.71 -8.55
N PRO A 70 60.21 5.49 -8.56
CA PRO A 70 60.88 5.96 -7.34
C PRO A 70 59.97 6.86 -6.50
N TYR A 71 60.22 6.94 -5.19
CA TYR A 71 59.51 7.86 -4.30
C TYR A 71 59.58 9.29 -4.87
N PRO A 72 58.44 9.98 -5.13
CA PRO A 72 57.12 9.85 -4.50
C PRO A 72 56.02 9.03 -5.26
N PHE A 73 56.38 8.03 -6.07
CA PHE A 73 55.45 7.16 -6.83
C PHE A 73 54.52 7.91 -7.81
N ILE A 74 55.11 8.61 -8.79
CA ILE A 74 54.38 9.44 -9.74
C ILE A 74 53.44 8.64 -10.64
N LEU A 75 53.82 7.42 -11.03
CA LEU A 75 53.00 6.59 -11.91
C LEU A 75 51.76 6.06 -11.19
N LEU A 76 51.94 5.63 -9.94
CA LEU A 76 50.82 5.22 -9.10
C LEU A 76 49.84 6.38 -8.86
N ASN A 77 50.37 7.58 -8.60
CA ASN A 77 49.54 8.77 -8.41
C ASN A 77 48.80 9.18 -9.70
N LEU A 78 49.46 9.09 -10.86
CA LEU A 78 48.85 9.36 -12.16
C LEU A 78 47.72 8.36 -12.44
N ALA A 79 47.95 7.08 -12.19
CA ALA A 79 46.95 6.03 -12.36
C ALA A 79 45.71 6.29 -11.49
N PHE A 80 45.91 6.62 -10.21
CA PHE A 80 44.80 6.99 -9.31
C PHE A 80 44.06 8.24 -9.76
N SER A 81 44.77 9.25 -10.26
CA SER A 81 44.17 10.48 -10.79
C SER A 81 43.28 10.18 -12.00
N THR A 82 43.76 9.36 -12.93
CA THR A 82 42.95 8.91 -14.08
C THR A 82 41.78 8.02 -13.65
N GLN A 83 41.98 7.13 -12.67
CA GLN A 83 40.94 6.27 -12.13
C GLN A 83 39.79 7.10 -11.54
N ALA A 84 40.11 8.11 -10.73
CA ALA A 84 39.11 9.04 -10.18
C ALA A 84 38.39 9.83 -11.27
N ALA A 85 39.13 10.32 -12.28
CA ALA A 85 38.57 11.08 -13.39
C ALA A 85 37.56 10.26 -14.22
N TYR A 86 37.81 8.97 -14.45
CA TYR A 86 36.87 8.08 -15.16
C TYR A 86 35.75 7.55 -14.25
N ALA A 87 35.96 7.49 -12.93
CA ALA A 87 34.92 7.07 -12.00
C ALA A 87 33.72 8.05 -11.99
N ALA A 88 33.97 9.36 -12.01
CA ALA A 88 32.92 10.38 -11.97
C ALA A 88 31.83 10.22 -13.06
N PRO A 89 32.13 10.12 -14.37
CA PRO A 89 31.11 9.93 -15.39
C PRO A 89 30.42 8.56 -15.30
N LEU A 90 31.13 7.51 -14.88
CA LEU A 90 30.53 6.18 -14.69
C LEU A 90 29.53 6.18 -13.53
N ILE A 91 29.87 6.85 -12.43
CA ILE A 91 28.98 7.04 -11.28
C ILE A 91 27.75 7.86 -11.70
N LEU A 92 27.94 8.93 -12.46
CA LEU A 92 26.83 9.76 -12.96
C LEU A 92 25.85 8.96 -13.84
N LEU A 93 26.36 8.07 -14.69
CA LEU A 93 25.54 7.17 -15.49
C LEU A 93 24.78 6.15 -14.62
N ALA A 94 25.43 5.63 -13.58
CA ALA A 94 24.78 4.73 -12.62
C ALA A 94 23.68 5.45 -11.82
N GLN A 95 23.93 6.71 -11.41
CA GLN A 95 22.99 7.55 -10.67
C GLN A 95 21.76 7.92 -11.51
N ASN A 96 21.94 8.40 -12.75
CA ASN A 96 20.80 8.72 -13.63
C ASN A 96 19.83 7.54 -13.79
N ARG A 97 20.35 6.30 -13.80
CA ARG A 97 19.52 5.10 -13.87
C ARG A 97 18.85 4.73 -12.56
N GLN A 98 19.49 5.00 -11.42
CA GLN A 98 18.86 4.85 -10.12
C GLN A 98 17.69 5.83 -10.02
N ASP A 99 17.92 7.10 -10.33
CA ASP A 99 16.88 8.14 -10.33
C ASP A 99 15.70 7.80 -11.25
N ASP A 100 15.95 7.24 -12.44
CA ASP A 100 14.89 6.84 -13.36
C ASP A 100 14.07 5.66 -12.81
N ARG A 101 14.71 4.67 -12.18
CA ARG A 101 13.99 3.57 -11.50
C ARG A 101 13.18 4.08 -10.32
N ASP A 102 13.76 4.96 -9.51
CA ASP A 102 13.11 5.54 -8.34
C ASP A 102 11.89 6.38 -8.73
N LYS A 103 11.98 7.14 -9.83
CA LYS A 103 10.83 7.88 -10.40
C LYS A 103 9.70 6.94 -10.82
N ILE A 104 10.02 5.82 -11.48
CA ILE A 104 9.00 4.85 -11.90
C ILE A 104 8.33 4.22 -10.67
N ALA A 105 9.12 3.77 -9.69
CA ALA A 105 8.60 3.20 -8.46
C ALA A 105 7.70 4.18 -7.71
N LEU A 106 8.11 5.44 -7.60
CA LEU A 106 7.35 6.49 -6.93
C LEU A 106 6.06 6.86 -7.67
N ASN A 107 6.06 6.87 -9.01
CA ASN A 107 4.84 7.09 -9.79
C ASN A 107 3.86 5.92 -9.64
N GLU A 108 4.37 4.69 -9.61
CA GLU A 108 3.53 3.51 -9.39
C GLU A 108 2.92 3.52 -7.98
N ASP A 109 3.70 3.86 -6.96
CA ASP A 109 3.23 3.97 -5.58
C ASP A 109 2.13 5.05 -5.45
N ARG A 110 2.35 6.23 -6.05
CA ARG A 110 1.31 7.28 -6.11
C ARG A 110 0.03 6.80 -6.79
N ARG A 111 0.13 6.05 -7.89
CA ARG A 111 -1.03 5.50 -8.60
C ARG A 111 -1.77 4.50 -7.73
N ARG A 112 -1.05 3.60 -7.04
CA ARG A 112 -1.62 2.62 -6.11
C ARG A 112 -2.33 3.32 -4.95
N ALA A 113 -1.69 4.31 -4.33
CA ALA A 113 -2.29 5.09 -3.25
C ALA A 113 -3.57 5.82 -3.69
N ALA A 114 -3.59 6.38 -4.90
CA ALA A 114 -4.79 7.01 -5.46
C ALA A 114 -5.93 6.00 -5.69
N GLN A 115 -5.62 4.79 -6.18
CA GLN A 115 -6.59 3.72 -6.36
C GLN A 115 -7.14 3.24 -5.02
N THR A 116 -6.28 2.93 -4.05
CA THR A 116 -6.71 2.51 -2.71
C THR A 116 -7.58 3.56 -2.03
N LYS A 117 -7.25 4.85 -2.19
CA LYS A 117 -8.09 5.94 -1.70
C LYS A 117 -9.47 5.92 -2.35
N ALA A 118 -9.55 5.81 -3.68
CA ALA A 118 -10.81 5.76 -4.40
C ALA A 118 -11.66 4.54 -4.01
N ASP A 119 -11.04 3.36 -3.88
CA ASP A 119 -11.71 2.13 -3.43
C ASP A 119 -12.26 2.28 -2.01
N THR A 120 -11.50 2.93 -1.13
CA THR A 120 -11.93 3.19 0.25
C THR A 120 -13.11 4.17 0.29
N GLU A 121 -13.05 5.24 -0.51
CA GLU A 121 -14.15 6.21 -0.64
C GLU A 121 -15.42 5.56 -1.22
N PHE A 122 -15.25 4.67 -2.20
CA PHE A 122 -16.34 3.89 -2.77
C PHE A 122 -16.97 2.97 -1.73
N LEU A 123 -16.16 2.15 -1.03
CA LEU A 123 -16.65 1.26 0.02
C LEU A 123 -17.32 2.03 1.16
N ALA A 124 -16.81 3.19 1.56
CA ALA A 124 -17.43 4.03 2.57
C ALA A 124 -18.79 4.56 2.12
N ARG A 125 -18.92 4.94 0.85
CA ARG A 125 -20.20 5.40 0.27
C ARG A 125 -21.22 4.27 0.16
N GLU A 126 -20.79 3.11 -0.31
CA GLU A 126 -21.63 1.90 -0.37
C GLU A 126 -22.09 1.50 1.04
N LEU A 127 -21.18 1.47 2.02
CA LEU A 127 -21.51 1.17 3.42
C LEU A 127 -22.49 2.19 4.00
N ALA A 128 -22.33 3.48 3.69
CA ALA A 128 -23.28 4.50 4.11
C ALA A 128 -24.67 4.28 3.50
N GLY A 129 -24.75 3.92 2.22
CA GLY A 129 -26.00 3.56 1.55
C GLY A 129 -26.67 2.34 2.17
N VAL A 130 -25.91 1.26 2.38
CA VAL A 130 -26.38 0.04 3.06
C VAL A 130 -26.87 0.37 4.47
N ARG A 131 -26.15 1.20 5.23
CA ARG A 131 -26.54 1.62 6.58
C ARG A 131 -27.88 2.34 6.60
N VAL A 132 -28.14 3.22 5.63
CA VAL A 132 -29.44 3.93 5.53
C VAL A 132 -30.56 2.94 5.20
N ALA A 133 -30.36 2.07 4.21
CA ALA A 133 -31.36 1.08 3.81
C ALA A 133 -31.71 0.09 4.95
N VAL A 134 -30.73 -0.35 5.74
CA VAL A 134 -30.94 -1.21 6.92
C VAL A 134 -31.58 -0.44 8.08
N GLY A 135 -31.14 0.81 8.31
CA GLY A 135 -31.66 1.66 9.37
C GLY A 135 -33.15 1.98 9.21
N GLU A 136 -33.61 2.13 7.97
CA GLU A 136 -35.00 2.50 7.67
C GLU A 136 -35.97 1.31 7.68
N SER A 137 -35.50 0.08 7.44
CA SER A 137 -36.39 -1.09 7.25
C SER A 137 -36.37 -2.14 8.36
N VAL A 138 -35.31 -2.26 9.17
CA VAL A 138 -35.14 -3.46 10.04
C VAL A 138 -35.22 -3.16 11.54
N THR A 139 -35.14 -1.92 12.00
CA THR A 139 -35.05 -1.69 13.46
C THR A 139 -36.39 -1.32 14.08
N ARG A 140 -37.09 -0.31 13.56
CA ARG A 140 -38.27 0.19 14.27
C ARG A 140 -39.48 -0.71 14.14
N ASP A 141 -39.86 -1.05 12.92
CA ASP A 141 -41.10 -1.80 12.67
C ASP A 141 -40.96 -3.28 13.01
N TYR A 142 -39.77 -3.85 12.83
CA TYR A 142 -39.47 -5.22 13.24
C TYR A 142 -39.43 -5.34 14.78
N LEU A 143 -38.67 -4.48 15.49
CA LEU A 143 -38.64 -4.54 16.96
C LEU A 143 -40.03 -4.28 17.54
N ARG A 144 -40.82 -3.38 16.94
CA ARG A 144 -42.18 -3.11 17.42
C ARG A 144 -43.11 -4.29 17.20
N ARG A 145 -43.05 -4.93 16.03
CA ARG A 145 -43.83 -6.13 15.73
C ARG A 145 -43.46 -7.29 16.65
N GLU A 146 -42.17 -7.50 16.89
CA GLU A 146 -41.70 -8.55 17.80
C GLU A 146 -42.10 -8.28 19.26
N LEU A 147 -42.05 -7.02 19.70
CA LEU A 147 -42.53 -6.62 21.03
C LEU A 147 -44.05 -6.79 21.17
N ASP A 148 -44.83 -6.44 20.15
CA ASP A 148 -46.27 -6.63 20.13
C ASP A 148 -46.61 -8.13 20.16
N GLU A 149 -45.90 -8.96 19.39
CA GLU A 149 -46.07 -10.42 19.38
C GLU A 149 -45.74 -11.06 20.74
N ILE A 150 -44.64 -10.65 21.39
CA ILE A 150 -44.32 -11.08 22.75
C ILE A 150 -45.40 -10.65 23.74
N THR A 151 -45.94 -9.43 23.59
CA THR A 151 -47.00 -8.91 24.47
C THR A 151 -48.29 -9.70 24.32
N ASP A 152 -48.70 -10.02 23.09
CA ASP A 152 -49.86 -10.87 22.81
C ASP A 152 -49.69 -12.28 23.36
N LEU A 153 -48.49 -12.87 23.23
CA LEU A 153 -48.19 -14.18 23.81
C LEU A 153 -48.28 -14.16 25.34
N LEU A 154 -47.81 -13.10 25.99
CA LEU A 154 -47.95 -12.92 27.44
C LEU A 154 -49.41 -12.82 27.87
N HIS A 155 -50.21 -11.98 27.19
CA HIS A 155 -51.64 -11.85 27.46
C HIS A 155 -52.38 -13.17 27.33
N ARG A 156 -52.09 -13.94 26.27
CA ARG A 156 -52.69 -15.26 26.06
C ARG A 156 -52.32 -16.28 27.15
N ILE A 157 -51.13 -16.15 27.73
CA ILE A 157 -50.70 -16.98 28.87
C ILE A 157 -51.45 -16.54 30.13
N GLU A 158 -51.57 -15.24 30.39
CA GLU A 158 -52.31 -14.66 31.52
C GLU A 158 -53.78 -15.11 31.49
N ASP A 159 -54.47 -14.94 30.36
CA ASP A 159 -55.87 -15.37 30.19
C ASP A 159 -56.05 -16.87 30.46
N LYS A 160 -55.09 -17.70 30.00
CA LYS A 160 -55.09 -19.15 30.25
C LYS A 160 -54.85 -19.52 31.71
N LEU A 161 -54.10 -18.69 32.44
CA LEU A 161 -53.88 -18.85 33.87
C LEU A 161 -55.11 -18.41 34.67
N GLU A 162 -55.80 -17.36 34.22
CA GLU A 162 -57.03 -16.83 34.83
C GLU A 162 -58.23 -17.77 34.64
N ASP A 163 -58.37 -18.40 33.47
CA ASP A 163 -59.39 -19.44 33.22
C ASP A 163 -59.15 -20.66 34.11
N ARG A 164 -57.87 -21.05 34.26
CA ARG A 164 -57.48 -22.21 35.05
C ARG A 164 -57.59 -21.97 36.56
N SER A 165 -57.47 -20.71 37.02
CA SER A 165 -57.73 -20.35 38.41
C SER A 165 -59.22 -20.25 38.71
N HIS A 166 -60.06 -19.88 37.74
CA HIS A 166 -61.52 -19.97 37.87
C HIS A 166 -62.01 -21.41 37.98
N ASP A 167 -61.47 -22.34 37.19
CA ASP A 167 -61.80 -23.78 37.30
C ASP A 167 -61.34 -24.39 38.63
N ASP A 168 -60.19 -23.96 39.18
CA ASP A 168 -59.71 -24.45 40.49
C ASP A 168 -60.53 -23.86 41.66
N ASN A 169 -61.02 -22.63 41.53
CA ASN A 169 -61.86 -21.99 42.54
C ASN A 169 -63.30 -22.55 42.56
N THR A 170 -63.87 -22.92 41.40
CA THR A 170 -65.18 -23.59 41.35
C THR A 170 -65.13 -25.02 41.90
N LEU A 171 -64.05 -25.75 41.62
CA LEU A 171 -63.82 -27.10 42.18
C LEU A 171 -63.61 -27.06 43.71
N THR A 172 -63.04 -25.99 44.26
CA THR A 172 -62.84 -25.84 45.72
C THR A 172 -64.09 -25.33 46.45
N ASP A 173 -64.92 -24.49 45.81
CA ASP A 173 -66.22 -24.07 46.35
C ASP A 173 -67.25 -25.23 46.39
N ASP A 174 -67.23 -26.15 45.43
CA ASP A 174 -68.06 -27.37 45.44
C ASP A 174 -67.67 -28.34 46.57
N VAL A 175 -66.39 -28.41 46.93
CA VAL A 175 -65.90 -29.24 48.05
C VAL A 175 -66.29 -28.64 49.42
N ASN A 176 -66.26 -27.31 49.55
CA ASN A 176 -66.63 -26.64 50.80
C ASN A 176 -68.15 -26.64 51.06
N SER A 177 -68.97 -26.55 50.00
CA SER A 177 -70.44 -26.63 50.10
C SER A 177 -70.97 -28.04 50.40
N THR A 178 -70.18 -29.10 50.14
CA THR A 178 -70.54 -30.48 50.49
C THR A 178 -70.20 -30.85 51.94
N THR A 179 -69.31 -30.10 52.62
CA THR A 179 -68.88 -30.42 54.00
C THR A 179 -69.60 -29.58 55.08
N GLY A 180 -70.36 -28.56 54.69
CA GLY A 180 -71.13 -27.69 55.60
C GLY A 180 -72.54 -28.19 55.93
N VAL A 181 -72.73 -29.45 56.34
CA VAL A 181 -74.05 -29.96 56.76
C VAL A 181 -74.18 -30.00 58.29
N SER A 182 -75.23 -29.31 58.75
CA SER A 182 -76.00 -29.49 60.00
C SER A 182 -75.33 -29.21 61.34
N HIS A 183 -75.77 -28.13 61.99
CA HIS A 183 -76.24 -28.20 63.37
C HIS A 183 -77.64 -27.56 63.46
N PRO A 184 -78.68 -28.30 63.90
CA PRO A 184 -80.02 -27.74 64.06
C PRO A 184 -80.14 -26.95 65.37
N LYS A 185 -81.00 -25.94 65.30
CA LYS A 185 -81.41 -25.07 66.41
C LYS A 185 -82.00 -25.85 67.59
N ILE A 186 -81.58 -25.50 68.81
CA ILE A 186 -82.44 -25.34 69.99
C ILE A 186 -81.98 -24.07 70.70
#